data_AF-A0A950LCM0-F1
#
_entry.id   AF-A0A950LCM0-F1
#
_cell.length_a   1.000
_cell.length_b   1.000
_cell.length_c   1.000
_cell.angle_alpha   90.00
_cell.angle_beta   90.00
_cell.angle_gamma   90.00
#
_symmetry.space_group_name_H-M   'P 1'
#
loop_
_entity.id
_entity.type
_entity.pdbx_description
1 polymer ?
#
loop_
_entity_poly.entity_id
_entity_poly.type
_entity_poly.pdbx_seq_one_letter_code
_entity_poly.pdbx_strand_id
1 'polypeptide(L)'
;MNRRELLARTALLGLGATVGSKLTLRSRAAIAAPDPAAALAQVSKTILVKDVHGVPAAPVSTVKLSEGELAKIKGMNATAAIIMHYGGNDWSRAQIQALQTQFASMGIKVIAVTDAGFKAEKQVSDIETVLAQKPNIIIGVPVDPEATARAFKTAAEQGVKIVLANFAPNGLAAGKDYVSVVSADEYGNGIASALLLVQAVGGKGEVGLVYHAADFQVTRQRY
;
A
#
# COMPACT_ATOMS: atom_id res chain seq x y z
N MET A 1 14.59 14.34 -38.56
CA MET A 1 16.05 14.34 -38.82
C MET A 1 16.77 14.52 -37.50
N ASN A 2 17.70 13.61 -37.19
CA ASN A 2 18.17 13.24 -35.85
C ASN A 2 19.02 14.30 -35.14
N ARG A 3 18.81 14.48 -33.82
CA ARG A 3 19.79 15.09 -32.90
C ARG A 3 20.58 13.98 -32.19
N ARG A 4 21.69 13.57 -32.81
CA ARG A 4 22.82 12.93 -32.12
C ARG A 4 23.97 13.93 -32.12
N GLU A 5 24.78 13.85 -31.07
CA GLU A 5 26.09 14.50 -30.90
C GLU A 5 26.07 15.95 -30.39
N LEU A 6 26.05 16.07 -29.07
CA LEU A 6 26.82 17.11 -28.39
C LEU A 6 27.65 16.42 -27.30
N LEU A 7 28.95 16.34 -27.52
CA LEU A 7 30.03 16.53 -26.53
C LEU A 7 31.31 15.88 -27.05
N ALA A 8 32.06 16.65 -27.84
CA ALA A 8 33.46 16.40 -28.09
C ALA A 8 34.23 17.72 -27.92
N ARG A 9 35.15 17.68 -26.95
CA ARG A 9 36.40 18.46 -26.86
C ARG A 9 36.30 19.95 -26.47
N THR A 10 36.97 20.28 -25.36
CA THR A 10 38.20 21.09 -25.42
C THR A 10 39.06 20.79 -24.19
N ALA A 11 40.30 20.36 -24.45
CA ALA A 11 41.38 20.29 -23.47
C ALA A 11 42.30 21.50 -23.70
N LEU A 12 42.79 22.12 -22.62
CA LEU A 12 44.01 22.94 -22.59
C LEU A 12 44.50 22.90 -21.12
N LEU A 13 45.52 22.10 -20.81
CA LEU A 13 46.95 22.47 -20.72
C LEU A 13 47.24 23.56 -19.67
N GLY A 14 47.65 23.09 -18.48
CA GLY A 14 48.42 23.85 -17.50
C GLY A 14 49.61 22.99 -17.02
N LEU A 15 50.81 23.45 -17.32
CA LEU A 15 52.10 22.79 -17.09
C LEU A 15 52.61 23.09 -15.66
N GLY A 16 53.14 22.08 -14.96
CA GLY A 16 54.31 22.22 -14.09
C GLY A 16 54.10 22.43 -12.58
N ALA A 17 54.07 21.34 -11.81
CA ALA A 17 54.87 21.16 -10.59
C ALA A 17 54.75 19.70 -10.12
N THR A 18 55.84 18.95 -10.25
CA THR A 18 55.98 17.58 -9.76
C THR A 18 56.05 17.55 -8.24
N VAL A 19 54.95 17.18 -7.58
CA VAL A 19 54.97 16.59 -6.24
C VAL A 19 54.32 15.21 -6.36
N GLY A 20 55.15 14.17 -6.23
CA GLY A 20 54.73 12.78 -6.26
C GLY A 20 53.91 12.43 -5.02
N SER A 21 52.65 12.83 -4.97
CA SER A 21 51.66 12.19 -4.11
C SER A 21 51.01 11.08 -4.94
N LYS A 22 51.39 9.82 -4.68
CA LYS A 22 50.61 8.66 -5.10
C LYS A 22 49.20 8.84 -4.54
N LEU A 23 48.29 9.37 -5.34
CA LEU A 23 46.87 9.34 -5.05
C LEU A 23 46.46 7.88 -5.25
N THR A 24 46.63 7.08 -4.20
CA THR A 24 45.98 5.78 -4.09
C THR A 24 44.49 6.05 -4.17
N LEU A 25 43.91 5.87 -5.37
CA LEU A 25 42.51 5.54 -5.49
C LEU A 25 42.33 4.28 -4.66
N ARG A 26 41.91 4.43 -3.40
CA ARG A 26 41.27 3.35 -2.68
C ARG A 26 40.04 3.05 -3.52
N SER A 27 40.12 2.01 -4.34
CA SER A 27 38.93 1.34 -4.84
C SER A 27 38.06 1.12 -3.62
N ARG A 28 36.95 1.86 -3.53
CA ARG A 28 35.90 1.49 -2.59
C ARG A 28 35.53 0.10 -3.07
N ALA A 29 35.95 -0.93 -2.33
CA ALA A 29 35.57 -2.29 -2.63
C ALA A 29 34.07 -2.22 -2.90
N ALA A 30 33.65 -2.58 -4.11
CA ALA A 30 32.24 -2.67 -4.41
C ALA A 30 31.69 -3.59 -3.32
N ILE A 31 30.89 -3.04 -2.41
CA ILE A 31 30.16 -3.87 -1.47
C ILE A 31 29.38 -4.78 -2.40
N ALA A 32 29.77 -6.05 -2.44
CA ALA A 32 29.10 -7.02 -3.28
C ALA A 32 27.61 -6.90 -2.94
N ALA A 33 26.80 -6.60 -3.94
CA ALA A 33 25.36 -6.54 -3.75
C ALA A 33 24.96 -7.85 -3.04
N PRO A 34 24.17 -7.80 -1.96
CA PRO A 34 23.81 -8.99 -1.22
C PRO A 34 23.22 -10.02 -2.19
N ASP A 35 23.56 -11.30 -2.01
CA ASP A 35 22.99 -12.39 -2.79
C ASP A 35 21.46 -12.23 -2.84
N PRO A 36 20.87 -12.07 -4.04
CA PRO A 36 19.44 -11.82 -4.16
C PRO A 36 18.59 -12.90 -3.49
N ALA A 37 19.05 -14.16 -3.45
CA ALA A 37 18.32 -15.25 -2.79
C ALA A 37 18.31 -15.07 -1.26
N ALA A 38 19.48 -14.78 -0.67
CA ALA A 38 19.58 -14.47 0.75
C ALA A 38 18.77 -13.22 1.13
N ALA A 39 18.79 -12.18 0.29
CA ALA A 39 18.01 -10.96 0.51
C ALA A 39 16.50 -11.23 0.46
N LEU A 40 16.01 -12.03 -0.50
CA LEU A 40 14.61 -12.44 -0.57
C LEU A 40 14.15 -13.19 0.69
N ALA A 41 14.97 -14.13 1.16
CA ALA A 41 14.69 -14.89 2.38
C ALA A 41 14.65 -14.02 3.64
N GLN A 42 15.33 -12.86 3.63
CA GLN A 42 15.27 -11.90 4.72
C GLN A 42 14.00 -11.03 4.63
N VAL A 43 13.67 -10.53 3.43
CA VAL A 43 12.46 -9.72 3.20
C VAL A 43 11.21 -10.51 3.61
N SER A 44 11.13 -11.81 3.30
CA SER A 44 9.98 -12.65 3.66
C SER A 44 9.76 -12.81 5.18
N LYS A 45 10.73 -12.44 6.02
CA LYS A 45 10.68 -12.57 7.49
C LYS A 45 10.35 -11.26 8.20
N THR A 46 10.31 -10.15 7.49
CA THR A 46 10.16 -8.80 8.05
C THR A 46 9.00 -8.08 7.39
N ILE A 47 8.25 -7.29 8.17
CA ILE A 47 7.30 -6.32 7.63
C ILE A 47 7.98 -4.96 7.58
N LEU A 48 8.07 -4.38 6.40
CA LEU A 48 8.81 -3.14 6.15
C LEU A 48 7.90 -1.92 6.00
N VAL A 49 6.64 -2.13 5.61
CA VAL A 49 5.65 -1.06 5.54
C VAL A 49 5.40 -0.42 6.89
N LYS A 50 5.25 0.90 6.85
CA LYS A 50 4.81 1.75 7.96
C LYS A 50 3.60 2.54 7.49
N ASP A 51 2.74 2.94 8.44
CA ASP A 51 1.64 3.84 8.11
C ASP A 51 2.13 5.27 7.80
N VAL A 52 1.20 6.17 7.45
CA VAL A 52 1.49 7.58 7.15
C VAL A 52 2.11 8.36 8.31
N HIS A 53 2.06 7.82 9.53
CA HIS A 53 2.65 8.39 10.74
C HIS A 53 3.95 7.69 11.17
N GLY A 54 4.43 6.73 10.38
CA GLY A 54 5.65 5.97 10.65
C GLY A 54 5.49 4.85 11.67
N VAL A 55 4.25 4.49 12.04
CA VAL A 55 3.96 3.40 12.97
C VAL A 55 4.23 2.05 12.28
N PRO A 56 5.00 1.14 12.91
CA PRO A 56 5.22 -0.20 12.37
C PRO A 56 3.92 -1.01 12.28
N ALA A 57 3.75 -1.73 11.18
CA ALA A 57 2.61 -2.64 11.02
C ALA A 57 2.78 -3.94 11.83
N ALA A 58 1.66 -4.50 12.28
CA ALA A 58 1.60 -5.82 12.91
C ALA A 58 1.15 -6.88 11.90
N PRO A 59 1.65 -8.13 11.99
CA PRO A 59 1.21 -9.21 11.11
C PRO A 59 -0.22 -9.63 11.40
N VAL A 60 -0.99 -9.94 10.36
CA VAL A 60 -2.36 -10.45 10.48
C VAL A 60 -2.48 -11.71 11.34
N SER A 61 -1.41 -12.52 11.42
CA SER A 61 -1.36 -13.74 12.23
C SER A 61 -1.50 -13.51 13.75
N THR A 62 -1.35 -12.26 14.20
CA THR A 62 -1.59 -11.85 15.59
C THR A 62 -3.08 -11.72 15.92
N VAL A 63 -3.94 -11.58 14.91
CA VAL A 63 -5.39 -11.48 15.08
C VAL A 63 -5.98 -12.88 15.02
N LYS A 64 -6.47 -13.37 16.16
CA LYS A 64 -7.21 -14.63 16.27
C LYS A 64 -8.49 -14.38 17.06
N LEU A 65 -9.58 -15.00 16.62
CA LEU A 65 -10.83 -15.04 17.35
C LEU A 65 -11.03 -16.45 17.88
N SER A 66 -11.29 -16.57 19.18
CA SER A 66 -11.76 -17.80 19.79
C SER A 66 -13.20 -18.12 19.38
N GLU A 67 -13.60 -19.39 19.51
CA GLU A 67 -14.99 -19.80 19.28
C GLU A 67 -15.98 -19.03 20.17
N GLY A 68 -15.59 -18.73 21.41
CA GLY A 68 -16.39 -17.93 22.33
C GLY A 68 -16.57 -16.47 21.88
N GLU A 69 -15.54 -15.85 21.29
CA GLU A 69 -15.66 -14.52 20.70
C GLU A 69 -16.51 -14.55 19.43
N LEU A 70 -16.37 -15.57 18.58
CA LEU A 70 -17.24 -15.76 17.41
C LEU A 70 -18.71 -15.92 17.81
N ALA A 71 -19.00 -16.66 18.87
CA ALA A 71 -20.36 -16.80 19.40
C ALA A 71 -20.92 -15.45 19.88
N LYS A 72 -20.10 -14.64 20.58
CA LYS A 72 -20.49 -13.29 20.99
C LYS A 72 -20.78 -12.39 19.78
N ILE A 73 -19.92 -12.42 18.75
CA ILE A 73 -20.10 -11.63 17.51
C ILE A 73 -21.42 -12.00 16.83
N LYS A 74 -21.72 -13.29 16.70
CA LYS A 74 -23.00 -13.77 16.14
C LYS A 74 -24.20 -13.21 16.91
N GLY A 75 -24.11 -13.16 18.24
CA GLY A 75 -25.16 -12.59 19.10
C GLY A 75 -25.38 -11.08 18.93
N MET A 76 -24.44 -10.35 18.32
CA MET A 76 -24.57 -8.90 18.08
C MET A 76 -25.50 -8.56 16.92
N ASN A 77 -25.81 -9.52 16.03
CA ASN A 77 -26.59 -9.29 14.80
C ASN A 77 -26.09 -8.08 13.99
N ALA A 78 -24.76 -7.91 13.94
CA ALA A 78 -24.16 -6.73 13.36
C ALA A 78 -24.33 -6.69 11.83
N THR A 79 -24.31 -5.48 11.29
CA THR A 79 -24.37 -5.20 9.85
C THR A 79 -23.07 -4.55 9.39
N ALA A 80 -22.68 -4.86 8.16
CA ALA A 80 -21.48 -4.31 7.52
C ALA A 80 -21.79 -3.75 6.14
N ALA A 81 -21.02 -2.76 5.73
CA ALA A 81 -20.96 -2.27 4.35
C ALA A 81 -19.54 -2.34 3.81
N ILE A 82 -19.42 -2.64 2.52
CA ILE A 82 -18.15 -2.70 1.79
C ILE A 82 -18.13 -1.55 0.78
N ILE A 83 -17.24 -0.58 0.98
CA ILE A 83 -17.15 0.63 0.18
C ILE A 83 -15.89 0.57 -0.68
N MET A 84 -16.04 0.19 -1.96
CA MET A 84 -14.89 0.01 -2.86
C MET A 84 -14.61 1.27 -3.68
N HIS A 85 -13.34 1.57 -3.91
CA HIS A 85 -12.93 2.57 -4.90
C HIS A 85 -13.23 2.12 -6.33
N TYR A 86 -13.20 0.81 -6.60
CA TYR A 86 -13.47 0.21 -7.90
C TYR A 86 -13.90 -1.26 -7.71
N GLY A 87 -14.90 -1.73 -8.47
CA GLY A 87 -15.41 -3.10 -8.41
C GLY A 87 -15.13 -3.94 -9.67
N GLY A 88 -14.60 -3.33 -10.73
CA GLY A 88 -14.54 -3.93 -12.06
C GLY A 88 -13.41 -4.94 -12.31
N ASN A 89 -12.43 -5.10 -11.41
CA ASN A 89 -11.27 -5.97 -11.60
C ASN A 89 -11.29 -7.21 -10.67
N ASP A 90 -10.40 -8.18 -10.96
CA ASP A 90 -10.30 -9.44 -10.21
C ASP A 90 -9.90 -9.21 -8.74
N TRP A 91 -9.02 -8.24 -8.48
CA TRP A 91 -8.60 -7.90 -7.12
C TRP A 91 -9.81 -7.48 -6.27
N SER A 92 -10.62 -6.55 -6.77
CA SER A 92 -11.81 -6.06 -6.05
C SER A 92 -12.84 -7.15 -5.85
N ARG A 93 -13.08 -7.99 -6.85
CA ARG A 93 -13.99 -9.14 -6.74
C ARG A 93 -13.54 -10.12 -5.66
N ALA A 94 -12.24 -10.45 -5.64
CA ALA A 94 -11.68 -11.34 -4.64
C ALA A 94 -11.80 -10.76 -3.22
N GLN A 95 -11.55 -9.45 -3.05
CA GLN A 95 -11.72 -8.77 -1.75
C GLN A 95 -13.18 -8.79 -1.29
N ILE A 96 -14.13 -8.42 -2.17
CA ILE A 96 -15.56 -8.44 -1.85
C ILE A 96 -16.00 -9.85 -1.44
N GLN A 97 -15.63 -10.87 -2.22
CA GLN A 97 -15.99 -12.26 -1.94
C GLN A 97 -15.42 -12.71 -0.59
N ALA A 98 -14.13 -12.47 -0.33
CA ALA A 98 -13.50 -12.85 0.92
C ALA A 98 -14.15 -12.17 2.13
N LEU A 99 -14.45 -10.88 2.03
CA LEU A 99 -15.15 -10.13 3.08
C LEU A 99 -16.55 -10.67 3.32
N GLN A 100 -17.32 -10.93 2.26
CA GLN A 100 -18.66 -11.50 2.37
C GLN A 100 -18.64 -12.89 3.01
N THR A 101 -17.73 -13.77 2.58
CA THR A 101 -17.55 -15.10 3.16
C THR A 101 -17.20 -15.00 4.65
N GLN A 102 -16.26 -14.13 5.00
CA GLN A 102 -15.82 -13.98 6.39
C GLN A 102 -16.94 -13.42 7.26
N PHE A 103 -17.64 -12.36 6.82
CA PHE A 103 -18.77 -11.79 7.55
C PHE A 103 -19.90 -12.80 7.72
N ALA A 104 -20.25 -13.56 6.67
CA ALA A 104 -21.27 -14.60 6.76
C ALA A 104 -20.93 -15.67 7.80
N SER A 105 -19.67 -16.14 7.86
CA SER A 105 -19.24 -17.11 8.88
C SER A 105 -19.34 -16.58 10.31
N MET A 106 -19.21 -15.26 10.47
CA MET A 106 -19.35 -14.55 11.74
C MET A 106 -20.80 -14.13 12.06
N GLY A 107 -21.77 -14.41 11.18
CA GLY A 107 -23.16 -13.96 11.35
C GLY A 107 -23.38 -12.46 11.16
N ILE A 108 -22.43 -11.78 10.50
CA ILE A 108 -22.53 -10.35 10.17
C ILE A 108 -23.18 -10.21 8.80
N LYS A 109 -24.24 -9.40 8.71
CA LYS A 109 -24.96 -9.18 7.45
C LYS A 109 -24.32 -8.06 6.65
N VAL A 110 -23.85 -8.35 5.44
CA VAL A 110 -23.46 -7.30 4.49
C VAL A 110 -24.72 -6.67 3.89
N ILE A 111 -24.97 -5.40 4.19
CA ILE A 111 -26.17 -4.67 3.75
C ILE A 111 -25.93 -3.81 2.51
N ALA A 112 -24.67 -3.49 2.21
CA ALA A 112 -24.30 -2.74 1.02
C ALA A 112 -22.89 -3.13 0.53
N VAL A 113 -22.74 -3.17 -0.78
CA VAL A 113 -21.45 -3.21 -1.48
C VAL A 113 -21.50 -2.14 -2.55
N THR A 114 -20.54 -1.22 -2.56
CA THR A 114 -20.52 -0.11 -3.51
C THR A 114 -19.33 -0.21 -4.45
N ASP A 115 -19.43 0.47 -5.58
CA ASP A 115 -18.36 0.62 -6.57
C ASP A 115 -18.29 2.09 -7.00
N ALA A 116 -17.25 2.80 -6.57
CA ALA A 116 -17.09 4.20 -6.92
C ALA A 116 -16.60 4.43 -8.35
N GLY A 117 -16.15 3.41 -9.09
CA GLY A 117 -15.63 3.58 -10.44
C GLY A 117 -14.43 4.53 -10.51
N PHE A 118 -13.60 4.58 -9.46
CA PHE A 118 -12.52 5.55 -9.22
C PHE A 118 -12.95 7.03 -9.19
N LYS A 119 -14.23 7.32 -8.94
CA LYS A 119 -14.74 8.70 -8.83
C LYS A 119 -14.93 9.05 -7.36
N ALA A 120 -14.17 10.02 -6.87
CA ALA A 120 -14.19 10.41 -5.46
C ALA A 120 -15.56 10.94 -5.03
N GLU A 121 -16.21 11.76 -5.86
CA GLU A 121 -17.54 12.32 -5.61
C GLU A 121 -18.59 11.21 -5.50
N LYS A 122 -18.48 10.19 -6.36
CA LYS A 122 -19.35 9.01 -6.27
C LYS A 122 -19.12 8.27 -4.96
N GLN A 123 -17.86 8.06 -4.55
CA GLN A 123 -17.58 7.38 -3.30
C GLN A 123 -18.14 8.13 -2.08
N VAL A 124 -18.08 9.46 -2.09
CA VAL A 124 -18.70 10.30 -1.05
C VAL A 124 -20.21 10.05 -0.99
N SER A 125 -20.92 10.13 -2.13
CA SER A 125 -22.36 9.85 -2.18
C SER A 125 -22.73 8.41 -1.82
N ASP A 126 -21.89 7.44 -2.19
CA ASP A 126 -22.04 6.03 -1.80
C ASP A 126 -21.99 5.88 -0.27
N ILE A 127 -21.03 6.53 0.40
CA ILE A 127 -20.90 6.52 1.86
C ILE A 127 -22.13 7.13 2.51
N GLU A 128 -22.58 8.30 2.06
CA GLU A 128 -23.78 8.98 2.58
C GLU A 128 -25.03 8.10 2.47
N THR A 129 -25.22 7.47 1.31
CA THR A 129 -26.34 6.55 1.05
C THR A 129 -26.29 5.33 1.97
N VAL A 130 -25.11 4.76 2.19
CA VAL A 130 -24.92 3.62 3.07
C VAL A 130 -25.16 3.99 4.53
N LEU A 131 -24.75 5.19 4.97
CA LEU A 131 -24.98 5.65 6.35
C LEU A 131 -26.46 5.78 6.70
N ALA A 132 -27.33 6.08 5.72
CA ALA A 132 -28.78 6.06 5.93
C ALA A 132 -29.32 4.68 6.37
N GLN A 133 -28.61 3.60 6.02
CA GLN A 133 -28.95 2.23 6.42
C GLN A 133 -28.38 1.85 7.81
N LYS A 134 -27.63 2.76 8.46
CA LYS A 134 -27.05 2.62 9.80
C LYS A 134 -26.20 1.35 9.98
N PRO A 135 -25.18 1.09 9.14
CA PRO A 135 -24.29 -0.05 9.31
C PRO A 135 -23.54 0.05 10.65
N ASN A 136 -23.22 -1.09 11.27
CA ASN A 136 -22.33 -1.11 12.42
C ASN A 136 -20.85 -1.00 11.99
N ILE A 137 -20.53 -1.55 10.82
CA ILE A 137 -19.16 -1.68 10.30
C ILE A 137 -19.09 -1.14 8.87
N ILE A 138 -18.01 -0.42 8.55
CA ILE A 138 -17.60 -0.12 7.18
C ILE A 138 -16.22 -0.71 6.94
N ILE A 139 -16.08 -1.49 5.88
CA ILE A 139 -14.78 -1.80 5.27
C ILE A 139 -14.64 -0.92 4.03
N GLY A 140 -13.69 0.01 4.06
CA GLY A 140 -13.53 1.02 3.01
C GLY A 140 -12.20 0.92 2.29
N VAL A 141 -12.22 1.04 0.97
CA VAL A 141 -11.01 1.29 0.18
C VAL A 141 -11.12 2.70 -0.42
N PRO A 142 -10.45 3.72 0.14
CA PRO A 142 -10.59 5.09 -0.31
C PRO A 142 -10.13 5.28 -1.76
N VAL A 143 -10.84 6.12 -2.52
CA VAL A 143 -10.42 6.59 -3.84
C VAL A 143 -9.32 7.64 -3.71
N ASP A 144 -9.43 8.55 -2.73
CA ASP A 144 -8.51 9.69 -2.61
C ASP A 144 -8.38 10.10 -1.13
N PRO A 145 -7.16 10.42 -0.66
CA PRO A 145 -6.93 10.73 0.75
C PRO A 145 -7.54 12.06 1.22
N GLU A 146 -7.81 13.02 0.34
CA GLU A 146 -8.38 14.31 0.71
C GLU A 146 -9.90 14.32 0.50
N ALA A 147 -10.34 13.97 -0.71
CA ALA A 147 -11.73 14.12 -1.14
C ALA A 147 -12.70 13.23 -0.34
N THR A 148 -12.23 12.09 0.15
CA THR A 148 -13.06 11.11 0.87
C THR A 148 -12.97 11.24 2.40
N ALA A 149 -12.03 12.04 2.91
CA ALA A 149 -11.75 12.15 4.34
C ALA A 149 -12.97 12.57 5.14
N ARG A 150 -13.69 13.61 4.69
CA ARG A 150 -14.87 14.10 5.42
C ARG A 150 -15.98 13.06 5.52
N ALA A 151 -16.23 12.30 4.45
CA ALA A 151 -17.27 11.28 4.44
C ALA A 151 -16.97 10.15 5.42
N PHE A 152 -15.74 9.63 5.43
CA PHE A 152 -15.33 8.61 6.40
C PHE A 152 -15.33 9.15 7.84
N LYS A 153 -14.91 10.39 8.07
CA LYS A 153 -14.98 11.01 9.39
C LYS A 153 -16.41 11.12 9.90
N THR A 154 -17.36 11.54 9.04
CA THR A 154 -18.78 11.60 9.40
C THR A 154 -19.35 10.21 9.71
N ALA A 155 -18.93 9.16 9.00
CA ALA A 155 -19.28 7.78 9.36
C ALA A 155 -18.80 7.41 10.78
N ALA A 156 -17.57 7.78 11.15
CA ALA A 156 -17.02 7.52 12.47
C ALA A 156 -17.74 8.31 13.57
N GLU A 157 -18.07 9.58 13.32
CA GLU A 157 -18.84 10.45 14.22
C GLU A 157 -20.25 9.88 14.51
N GLN A 158 -20.84 9.12 13.57
CA GLN A 158 -22.10 8.39 13.75
C GLN A 158 -21.93 7.05 14.50
N GLY A 159 -20.72 6.73 14.96
CA GLY A 159 -20.41 5.54 15.75
C GLY A 159 -20.09 4.28 14.93
N VAL A 160 -20.01 4.39 13.60
CA VAL A 160 -19.66 3.26 12.73
C VAL A 160 -18.21 2.85 12.96
N LYS A 161 -17.94 1.54 13.06
CA LYS A 161 -16.58 1.02 13.17
C LYS A 161 -15.99 0.87 11.77
N ILE A 162 -14.92 1.62 11.50
CA ILE A 162 -14.32 1.70 10.16
C ILE A 162 -12.99 0.94 10.15
N VAL A 163 -12.83 0.05 9.18
CA VAL A 163 -11.52 -0.52 8.81
C VAL A 163 -11.24 -0.09 7.37
N LEU A 164 -10.05 0.44 7.15
CA LEU A 164 -9.63 0.93 5.85
C LEU A 164 -8.66 -0.06 5.21
N ALA A 165 -8.66 -0.13 3.88
CA ALA A 165 -7.67 -0.89 3.14
C ALA A 165 -6.68 0.06 2.46
N ASN A 166 -5.42 -0.37 2.38
CA ASN A 166 -4.30 0.32 1.74
C ASN A 166 -3.78 1.57 2.48
N PHE A 167 -4.64 2.57 2.70
CA PHE A 167 -4.26 3.81 3.38
C PHE A 167 -5.45 4.45 4.10
N ALA A 168 -5.17 5.35 5.04
CA ALA A 168 -6.17 6.19 5.68
C ALA A 168 -6.27 7.55 4.96
N PRO A 169 -7.48 8.10 4.75
CA PRO A 169 -7.64 9.49 4.35
C PRO A 169 -6.98 10.46 5.34
N ASN A 170 -6.58 11.63 4.83
CA ASN A 170 -5.87 12.64 5.60
C ASN A 170 -6.74 13.22 6.73
N GLY A 171 -6.11 13.51 7.86
CA GLY A 171 -6.77 14.10 9.03
C GLY A 171 -7.65 13.15 9.86
N LEU A 172 -7.68 11.85 9.53
CA LEU A 172 -8.29 10.82 10.36
C LEU A 172 -7.25 10.23 11.34
N ALA A 173 -7.67 10.00 12.58
CA ALA A 173 -6.84 9.41 13.62
C ALA A 173 -7.22 7.95 13.92
N ALA A 174 -6.21 7.07 13.95
CA ALA A 174 -6.39 5.68 14.37
C ALA A 174 -6.91 5.60 15.82
N GLY A 175 -7.80 4.63 16.09
CA GLY A 175 -8.47 4.45 17.38
C GLY A 175 -9.60 5.45 17.66
N LYS A 176 -9.71 6.53 16.88
CA LYS A 176 -10.79 7.54 16.97
C LYS A 176 -11.72 7.48 15.76
N ASP A 177 -11.17 7.77 14.58
CA ASP A 177 -11.95 7.88 13.34
C ASP A 177 -11.96 6.57 12.54
N TYR A 178 -11.00 5.68 12.78
CA TYR A 178 -10.98 4.31 12.25
C TYR A 178 -10.27 3.37 13.21
N VAL A 179 -10.55 2.07 13.10
CA VAL A 179 -9.97 1.03 13.95
C VAL A 179 -8.58 0.65 13.48
N SER A 180 -8.42 0.41 12.17
CA SER A 180 -7.15 -0.02 11.57
C SER A 180 -7.12 0.23 10.07
N VAL A 181 -5.90 0.25 9.52
CA VAL A 181 -5.63 0.11 8.09
C VAL A 181 -5.05 -1.29 7.86
N VAL A 182 -5.62 -2.05 6.92
CA VAL A 182 -5.12 -3.35 6.47
C VAL A 182 -4.53 -3.19 5.08
N SER A 183 -3.25 -3.55 4.92
CA SER A 183 -2.54 -3.44 3.66
C SER A 183 -1.55 -4.58 3.49
N ALA A 184 -1.15 -4.85 2.26
CA ALA A 184 0.07 -5.61 2.01
C ALA A 184 1.31 -4.79 2.41
N ASP A 185 2.43 -5.49 2.61
CA ASP A 185 3.74 -4.86 2.76
C ASP A 185 4.25 -4.42 1.39
N GLU A 186 3.73 -3.29 0.90
CA GLU A 186 4.00 -2.83 -0.47
C GLU A 186 5.47 -2.48 -0.70
N TYR A 187 6.16 -2.03 0.34
CA TYR A 187 7.59 -1.76 0.30
C TYR A 187 8.40 -3.06 0.23
N GLY A 188 8.05 -4.05 1.07
CA GLY A 188 8.60 -5.40 0.98
C GLY A 188 8.36 -6.03 -0.39
N ASN A 189 7.15 -5.87 -0.95
CA ASN A 189 6.80 -6.34 -2.30
C ASN A 189 7.65 -5.67 -3.38
N GLY A 190 7.93 -4.37 -3.27
CA GLY A 190 8.82 -3.65 -4.19
C GLY A 190 10.24 -4.21 -4.17
N ILE A 191 10.81 -4.40 -2.98
CA ILE A 191 12.14 -5.00 -2.80
C ILE A 191 12.16 -6.44 -3.36
N ALA A 192 11.16 -7.26 -3.01
CA ALA A 192 11.08 -8.63 -3.48
C ALA A 192 11.00 -8.69 -5.02
N SER A 193 10.19 -7.82 -5.63
CA SER A 193 10.06 -7.72 -7.09
C SER A 193 11.39 -7.35 -7.75
N ALA A 194 12.11 -6.38 -7.19
CA ALA A 194 13.43 -5.98 -7.69
C ALA A 194 14.46 -7.11 -7.57
N LEU A 195 14.48 -7.83 -6.44
CA LEU A 195 15.41 -8.95 -6.24
C LEU A 195 15.11 -10.13 -7.18
N LEU A 196 13.84 -10.47 -7.38
CA LEU A 196 13.40 -11.49 -8.33
C LEU A 196 13.78 -11.10 -9.77
N LEU A 197 13.61 -9.83 -10.12
CA LEU A 197 14.03 -9.32 -11.43
C LEU A 197 15.54 -9.46 -11.62
N VAL A 198 16.33 -9.04 -10.63
CA VAL A 198 17.80 -9.19 -10.66
C VAL A 198 18.22 -10.65 -10.86
N GLN A 199 17.56 -11.60 -10.21
CA GLN A 199 17.82 -13.03 -10.42
C GLN A 199 17.47 -13.46 -11.86
N ALA A 200 16.31 -13.04 -12.37
CA ALA A 200 15.84 -13.43 -13.69
C ALA A 200 16.74 -12.92 -14.83
N VAL A 201 17.30 -11.72 -14.69
CA VAL A 201 18.19 -11.11 -15.70
C VAL A 201 19.68 -11.36 -15.45
N GLY A 202 20.03 -12.17 -14.45
CA GLY A 202 21.44 -12.45 -14.10
C GLY A 202 22.21 -11.20 -13.65
N GLY A 203 21.52 -10.24 -13.04
CA GLY A 203 22.08 -8.99 -12.53
C GLY A 203 22.56 -8.00 -13.59
N LYS A 204 22.18 -8.18 -14.86
CA LYS A 204 22.59 -7.32 -15.99
C LYS A 204 21.42 -7.06 -16.93
N GLY A 205 21.42 -5.90 -17.57
CA GLY A 205 20.42 -5.52 -18.57
C GLY A 205 19.75 -4.18 -18.29
N GLU A 206 18.83 -3.81 -19.17
CA GLU A 206 18.00 -2.61 -19.03
C GLU A 206 16.65 -2.99 -18.40
N VAL A 207 16.17 -2.17 -17.47
CA VAL A 207 14.89 -2.38 -16.79
C VAL A 207 13.94 -1.26 -17.19
N GLY A 208 12.79 -1.64 -17.75
CA GLY A 208 11.67 -0.73 -17.97
C GLY A 208 10.73 -0.74 -16.76
N LEU A 209 10.40 0.44 -16.23
CA LEU A 209 9.44 0.59 -15.14
C LEU A 209 8.12 1.14 -15.68
N VAL A 210 7.05 0.39 -15.49
CA VAL A 210 5.67 0.88 -15.64
C VAL A 210 5.16 1.25 -14.25
N TYR A 211 4.87 2.52 -14.03
CA TYR A 211 4.43 3.02 -12.72
C TYR A 211 3.10 3.77 -12.82
N HIS A 212 2.43 3.90 -11.68
CA HIS A 212 1.23 4.72 -11.57
C HIS A 212 1.64 6.15 -11.25
N ALA A 213 1.29 7.10 -12.12
CA ALA A 213 1.77 8.49 -12.01
C ALA A 213 1.05 9.32 -10.94
N ALA A 214 -0.12 8.90 -10.47
CA ALA A 214 -0.85 9.62 -9.42
C ALA A 214 -0.15 9.50 -8.06
N ASP A 215 -0.36 10.49 -7.20
CA ASP A 215 0.14 10.49 -5.84
C ASP A 215 -0.63 9.50 -4.97
N PHE A 216 -0.27 8.22 -5.08
CA PHE A 216 -0.78 7.13 -4.28
C PHE A 216 0.35 6.48 -3.49
N GLN A 217 0.25 6.51 -2.17
CA GLN A 217 1.29 5.98 -1.28
C GLN A 217 1.62 4.52 -1.59
N VAL A 218 0.60 3.68 -1.78
CA VAL A 218 0.77 2.24 -2.02
C VAL A 218 1.49 1.92 -3.32
N THR A 219 1.33 2.73 -4.37
CA THR A 219 2.05 2.51 -5.62
C THR A 219 3.48 3.03 -5.53
N ARG A 220 3.70 4.18 -4.88
CA ARG A 220 5.06 4.73 -4.66
C ARG A 220 5.95 3.84 -3.82
N GLN A 221 5.39 3.04 -2.92
CA GLN A 221 6.18 2.12 -2.09
C GLN A 221 6.79 0.96 -2.88
N ARG A 222 6.30 0.67 -4.09
CA ARG A 222 6.69 -0.52 -4.87
C ARG A 222 7.86 -0.30 -5.83
N TYR A 223 8.31 0.94 -6.05
CA TYR A 223 9.34 1.27 -7.03
C TYR A 223 10.33 2.34 -6.54
#